data_AF-A0A316X5Q4-F1
#
_entry.id   AF-A0A316X5Q4-F1
#
_cell.length_a   1.000
_cell.length_b   1.000
_cell.length_c   1.000
_cell.angle_alpha   90.00
_cell.angle_beta   90.00
_cell.angle_gamma   90.00
#
_symmetry.space_group_name_H-M   'P 1'
#
loop_
_entity.id
_entity.type
_entity.pdbx_description
1 polymer ?
#
loop_
_entity_poly.entity_id
_entity_poly.type
_entity_poly.pdbx_seq_one_letter_code
_entity_poly.pdbx_strand_id
1 'polypeptide(L)'
;MAFAADLYVRNAGAGGAYSTISAAITAASNGDRIIVQPKANGEAYIENLTINKSLTFVSETNYSKYILQGGVNIDLAAGRVITINNLKTINSINGILSIGAAVGGRTTINILNCDLLSVTTTTANTTTNISGCNINGPLQISHGICTANKASFITIYSFQQETSMATSDAEVYGNISTGAIANSQPYYAFKFHNNFCDAFWIRGIKDGSSNEIINNTVYRPAAANFYPAVIYIGLYDNSLTNTGDLAIMNNAVSFVPGQSNICIQNNHNNVNVTASYNVSTNPFVTQGNMIQSNNSGSVNMNFDNVAYTVTGMNENAGSPDIKYTDLDLTRNDAGHYGGSNSWANYWPANVGNKPQINYLVTPRSINGGTLNINGSGFSK
;
A
#
# COMPACT_ATOMS: atom_id res chain seq x y z
N MET A 1 -17.68 -31.08 -11.24
CA MET A 1 -17.21 -29.89 -10.49
C MET A 1 -16.94 -30.36 -9.07
N ALA A 2 -15.69 -30.36 -8.62
CA ALA A 2 -15.36 -30.68 -7.24
C ALA A 2 -15.68 -29.46 -6.36
N PHE A 3 -16.23 -29.69 -5.18
CA PHE A 3 -16.42 -28.63 -4.19
C PHE A 3 -15.06 -28.25 -3.61
N ALA A 4 -14.87 -26.96 -3.32
CA ALA A 4 -13.69 -26.49 -2.59
C ALA A 4 -13.60 -27.23 -1.23
N ALA A 5 -12.44 -27.81 -0.95
CA ALA A 5 -12.19 -28.57 0.27
C ALA A 5 -11.40 -27.74 1.29
N ASP A 6 -11.55 -28.13 2.56
CA ASP A 6 -10.75 -27.60 3.67
C ASP A 6 -9.66 -28.62 4.02
N LEU A 7 -8.40 -28.21 3.89
CA LEU A 7 -7.24 -29.00 4.23
C LEU A 7 -6.62 -28.44 5.52
N TYR A 8 -6.71 -29.21 6.59
CA TYR A 8 -6.16 -28.81 7.89
C TYR A 8 -4.68 -29.15 7.97
N VAL A 9 -3.89 -28.22 8.51
CA VAL A 9 -2.46 -28.41 8.82
C VAL A 9 -2.28 -28.24 10.32
N ARG A 10 -1.77 -29.28 10.98
CA ARG A 10 -1.55 -29.30 12.44
C ARG A 10 -0.21 -29.93 12.77
N ASN A 11 0.29 -29.61 13.97
CA ASN A 11 1.56 -30.17 14.42
C ASN A 11 1.55 -31.70 14.40
N ALA A 12 2.56 -32.30 13.78
CA ALA A 12 2.68 -33.74 13.56
C ALA A 12 1.47 -34.43 12.90
N GLY A 13 0.60 -33.68 12.20
CA GLY A 13 -0.59 -34.23 11.53
C GLY A 13 -1.71 -34.65 12.48
N ALA A 14 -1.80 -34.03 13.66
CA ALA A 14 -2.79 -34.37 14.69
C ALA A 14 -4.23 -34.43 14.14
N GLY A 15 -4.95 -35.50 14.49
CA GLY A 15 -6.33 -35.71 14.04
C GLY A 15 -6.49 -36.05 12.56
N GLY A 16 -5.45 -36.57 11.90
CA GLY A 16 -5.47 -36.91 10.47
C GLY A 16 -5.22 -35.73 9.54
N ALA A 17 -4.74 -34.61 10.09
CA ALA A 17 -4.38 -33.41 9.34
C ALA A 17 -3.03 -33.58 8.61
N TYR A 18 -2.71 -32.67 7.70
CA TYR A 18 -1.38 -32.59 7.12
C TYR A 18 -0.37 -32.10 8.17
N SER A 19 0.84 -32.65 8.16
CA SER A 19 1.92 -32.26 9.08
C SER A 19 2.69 -31.01 8.62
N THR A 20 2.56 -30.63 7.35
CA THR A 20 3.21 -29.46 6.72
C THR A 20 2.23 -28.74 5.80
N ILE A 21 2.47 -27.45 5.59
CA ILE A 21 1.69 -26.63 4.67
C ILE A 21 1.96 -27.07 3.23
N SER A 22 3.20 -27.43 2.90
CA SER A 22 3.59 -27.92 1.57
C SER A 22 2.83 -29.20 1.19
N ALA A 23 2.66 -30.15 2.12
CA ALA A 23 1.89 -31.36 1.85
C ALA A 23 0.41 -31.04 1.55
N ALA A 24 -0.18 -30.09 2.28
CA ALA A 24 -1.53 -29.62 1.99
C ALA A 24 -1.62 -28.93 0.62
N ILE A 25 -0.63 -28.09 0.26
CA ILE A 25 -0.56 -27.47 -1.08
C ILE A 25 -0.50 -28.54 -2.18
N THR A 26 0.29 -29.60 -1.99
CA THR A 26 0.39 -30.70 -2.96
C THR A 26 -0.95 -31.38 -3.17
N ALA A 27 -1.67 -31.68 -2.09
CA ALA A 27 -2.97 -32.36 -2.13
C ALA A 27 -4.14 -31.47 -2.58
N ALA A 28 -4.02 -30.15 -2.43
CA ALA A 28 -5.08 -29.20 -2.76
C ALA A 28 -5.37 -29.11 -4.27
N SER A 29 -6.58 -28.68 -4.60
CA SER A 29 -7.05 -28.24 -5.91
C SER A 29 -7.29 -26.73 -5.93
N ASN A 30 -7.47 -26.14 -7.11
CA ASN A 30 -7.86 -24.73 -7.22
C ASN A 30 -9.20 -24.48 -6.51
N GLY A 31 -9.25 -23.44 -5.68
CA GLY A 31 -10.41 -23.05 -4.88
C GLY A 31 -10.36 -23.54 -3.43
N ASP A 32 -9.46 -24.46 -3.09
CA ASP A 32 -9.38 -25.04 -1.74
C ASP A 32 -8.85 -24.04 -0.70
N ARG A 33 -9.16 -24.33 0.57
CA ARG A 33 -8.68 -23.60 1.73
C ARG A 33 -7.70 -24.46 2.52
N ILE A 34 -6.58 -23.88 2.91
CA ILE A 34 -5.60 -24.48 3.81
C ILE A 34 -5.72 -23.78 5.15
N ILE A 35 -6.17 -24.53 6.16
CA ILE A 35 -6.44 -24.06 7.51
C ILE A 35 -5.27 -24.48 8.40
N VAL A 36 -4.47 -23.52 8.86
CA VAL A 36 -3.20 -23.80 9.55
C VAL A 36 -3.32 -23.50 11.04
N GLN A 37 -3.12 -24.51 11.87
CA GLN A 37 -3.04 -24.34 13.31
C GLN A 37 -1.73 -23.64 13.69
N PRO A 38 -1.76 -22.51 14.42
CA PRO A 38 -0.58 -21.99 15.07
C PRO A 38 -0.02 -23.04 16.03
N LYS A 39 1.27 -23.36 15.93
CA LYS A 39 1.87 -24.34 16.84
C LYS A 39 1.87 -23.80 18.26
N ALA A 40 1.73 -24.71 19.23
CA ALA A 40 1.89 -24.38 20.64
C ALA A 40 3.26 -23.72 20.89
N ASN A 41 3.32 -22.86 21.90
CA ASN A 41 4.52 -22.11 22.30
C ASN A 41 5.10 -21.15 21.25
N GLY A 42 4.37 -20.88 20.16
CA GLY A 42 4.84 -19.95 19.11
C GLY A 42 5.89 -20.54 18.18
N GLU A 43 5.96 -21.86 18.09
CA GLU A 43 6.85 -22.57 17.17
C GLU A 43 6.47 -22.36 15.69
N ALA A 44 7.46 -22.43 14.80
CA ALA A 44 7.26 -22.25 13.36
C ALA A 44 7.05 -23.57 12.62
N TYR A 45 6.32 -23.52 11.51
CA TYR A 45 6.45 -24.48 10.42
C TYR A 45 7.76 -24.16 9.68
N ILE A 46 8.72 -25.08 9.69
CA ILE A 46 10.04 -24.88 9.09
C ILE A 46 10.01 -25.52 7.70
N GLU A 47 9.68 -24.71 6.70
CA GLU A 47 9.54 -25.15 5.31
C GLU A 47 9.55 -23.94 4.36
N ASN A 48 9.90 -24.16 3.10
CA ASN A 48 9.68 -23.19 2.04
C ASN A 48 8.40 -23.55 1.29
N LEU A 49 7.57 -22.55 0.99
CA LEU A 49 6.30 -22.75 0.28
C LEU A 49 6.45 -22.36 -1.19
N THR A 50 5.89 -23.19 -2.07
CA THR A 50 5.61 -22.83 -3.46
C THR A 50 4.11 -22.96 -3.69
N ILE A 51 3.43 -21.81 -3.83
CA ILE A 51 1.98 -21.75 -4.05
C ILE A 51 1.75 -21.65 -5.57
N ASN A 52 1.23 -22.71 -6.16
CA ASN A 52 1.03 -22.85 -7.61
C ASN A 52 -0.43 -23.15 -8.00
N LYS A 53 -1.38 -22.86 -7.10
CA LYS A 53 -2.82 -23.04 -7.27
C LYS A 53 -3.55 -21.84 -6.69
N SER A 54 -4.79 -21.62 -7.12
CA SER A 54 -5.67 -20.64 -6.48
C SER A 54 -6.09 -21.18 -5.12
N LEU A 55 -5.51 -20.66 -4.04
CA LEU A 55 -5.69 -21.19 -2.68
C LEU A 55 -5.91 -20.07 -1.68
N THR A 56 -6.67 -20.38 -0.62
CA THR A 56 -6.82 -19.49 0.54
C THR A 56 -6.16 -20.10 1.75
N PHE A 57 -5.28 -19.34 2.42
CA PHE A 57 -4.63 -19.72 3.67
C PHE A 57 -5.22 -18.91 4.82
N VAL A 58 -5.61 -19.60 5.88
CA VAL A 58 -6.17 -18.99 7.10
C VAL A 58 -5.60 -19.67 8.33
N SER A 59 -5.56 -18.95 9.45
CA SER A 59 -5.28 -19.58 10.73
C SER A 59 -6.49 -20.38 11.20
N GLU A 60 -6.25 -21.55 11.80
CA GLU A 60 -7.29 -22.33 12.48
C GLU A 60 -7.80 -21.64 13.75
N THR A 61 -6.95 -20.84 14.39
CA THR A 61 -7.29 -20.14 15.62
C THR A 61 -7.54 -18.68 15.29
N ASN A 62 -8.77 -18.23 15.53
CA ASN A 62 -9.18 -16.85 15.28
C ASN A 62 -8.17 -15.86 15.88
N TYR A 63 -7.81 -14.83 15.10
CA TYR A 63 -6.92 -13.75 15.53
C TYR A 63 -5.49 -14.16 15.88
N SER A 64 -5.14 -15.43 15.75
CA SER A 64 -3.77 -15.91 15.93
C SER A 64 -3.08 -16.04 14.59
N LYS A 65 -1.77 -15.79 14.56
CA LYS A 65 -0.98 -15.99 13.35
C LYS A 65 -0.32 -17.35 13.38
N TYR A 66 -0.35 -18.07 12.26
CA TYR A 66 0.54 -19.22 12.09
C TYR A 66 1.91 -18.72 11.65
N ILE A 67 2.96 -19.34 12.19
CA ILE A 67 4.34 -18.89 12.01
C ILE A 67 5.02 -19.79 10.99
N LEU A 68 5.60 -19.20 9.96
CA LEU A 68 6.42 -19.87 8.97
C LEU A 68 7.88 -19.39 9.11
N GLN A 69 8.80 -20.36 9.17
CA GLN A 69 10.22 -20.14 9.00
C GLN A 69 10.65 -20.67 7.64
N GLY A 70 10.75 -19.76 6.67
CA GLY A 70 11.11 -20.05 5.28
C GLY A 70 10.52 -19.05 4.29
N GLY A 71 10.87 -19.20 3.01
CA GLY A 71 10.38 -18.36 1.92
C GLY A 71 8.99 -18.76 1.44
N VAL A 72 8.21 -17.79 0.95
CA VAL A 72 6.93 -18.03 0.27
C VAL A 72 7.05 -17.58 -1.17
N ASN A 73 7.12 -18.54 -2.09
CA ASN A 73 7.10 -18.28 -3.52
C ASN A 73 5.67 -18.46 -4.05
N ILE A 74 5.16 -17.45 -4.75
CA ILE A 74 3.90 -17.51 -5.48
C ILE A 74 4.24 -17.66 -6.95
N ASP A 75 4.00 -18.85 -7.49
CA ASP A 75 4.08 -19.08 -8.93
C ASP A 75 2.91 -18.36 -9.60
N LEU A 76 3.18 -17.59 -10.65
CA LEU A 76 2.17 -16.79 -11.33
C LEU A 76 1.52 -17.57 -12.47
N ALA A 77 0.21 -17.38 -12.64
CA ALA A 77 -0.55 -17.88 -13.79
C ALA A 77 -1.80 -17.01 -14.03
N ALA A 78 -2.25 -16.96 -15.28
CA ALA A 78 -3.47 -16.24 -15.63
C ALA A 78 -4.69 -16.80 -14.88
N GLY A 79 -5.48 -15.89 -14.29
CA GLY A 79 -6.68 -16.24 -13.52
C GLY A 79 -6.41 -16.81 -12.12
N ARG A 80 -5.15 -16.95 -11.70
CA ARG A 80 -4.81 -17.48 -10.37
C ARG A 80 -5.16 -16.46 -9.28
N VAL A 81 -5.81 -16.92 -8.23
CA VAL A 81 -6.20 -16.09 -7.07
C VAL A 81 -5.69 -16.74 -5.80
N ILE A 82 -4.78 -16.06 -5.10
CA ILE A 82 -4.22 -16.51 -3.82
C ILE A 82 -4.64 -15.53 -2.74
N THR A 83 -5.07 -16.05 -1.59
CA THR A 83 -5.36 -15.24 -0.41
C THR A 83 -4.59 -15.78 0.78
N ILE A 84 -3.79 -14.94 1.44
CA ILE A 84 -3.01 -15.29 2.63
C ILE A 84 -3.48 -14.41 3.78
N ASN A 85 -4.05 -15.04 4.81
CA ASN A 85 -4.46 -14.37 6.04
C ASN A 85 -3.58 -14.82 7.21
N ASN A 86 -3.32 -13.91 8.14
CA ASN A 86 -2.77 -14.23 9.46
C ASN A 86 -1.45 -15.03 9.41
N LEU A 87 -0.61 -14.79 8.39
CA LEU A 87 0.72 -15.38 8.31
C LEU A 87 1.71 -14.51 9.11
N LYS A 88 2.58 -15.14 9.88
CA LYS A 88 3.80 -14.52 10.39
C LYS A 88 5.03 -15.20 9.79
N THR A 89 5.85 -14.47 9.03
CA THR A 89 7.13 -15.00 8.54
C THR A 89 8.27 -14.60 9.46
N ILE A 90 9.15 -15.55 9.80
CA ILE A 90 10.40 -15.31 10.52
C ILE A 90 11.56 -15.95 9.76
N ASN A 91 12.79 -15.43 9.95
CA ASN A 91 14.02 -16.00 9.39
C ASN A 91 13.90 -16.43 7.90
N SER A 92 13.23 -15.60 7.09
CA SER A 92 13.04 -15.81 5.66
C SER A 92 13.99 -14.91 4.88
N ILE A 93 14.62 -15.43 3.82
CA ILE A 93 15.53 -14.64 2.99
C ILE A 93 14.77 -13.60 2.15
N ASN A 94 13.57 -13.94 1.65
CA ASN A 94 12.83 -13.11 0.68
C ASN A 94 11.40 -12.73 1.09
N GLY A 95 10.89 -13.21 2.24
CA GLY A 95 9.49 -13.00 2.62
C GLY A 95 8.53 -13.65 1.62
N ILE A 96 7.55 -12.87 1.12
CA ILE A 96 6.67 -13.28 0.02
C ILE A 96 7.22 -12.77 -1.31
N LEU A 97 7.42 -13.67 -2.27
CA LEU A 97 7.99 -13.37 -3.58
C LEU A 97 7.10 -13.94 -4.70
N SER A 98 6.78 -13.14 -5.72
CA SER A 98 6.20 -13.66 -6.96
C SER A 98 7.28 -14.21 -7.89
N ILE A 99 7.07 -15.39 -8.46
CA ILE A 99 7.96 -16.04 -9.43
C ILE A 99 7.19 -16.47 -10.69
N GLY A 100 7.89 -16.72 -11.79
CA GLY A 100 7.24 -17.08 -13.05
C GLY A 100 6.55 -15.89 -13.72
N ALA A 101 5.56 -16.14 -14.56
CA ALA A 101 4.83 -15.11 -15.30
C ALA A 101 3.36 -15.50 -15.53
N ALA A 102 2.45 -14.52 -15.45
CA ALA A 102 1.06 -14.70 -15.86
C ALA A 102 0.90 -14.28 -17.34
N VAL A 103 0.67 -15.24 -18.24
CA VAL A 103 0.52 -15.02 -19.69
C VAL A 103 -0.97 -15.10 -20.07
N GLY A 104 -1.47 -14.10 -20.81
CA GLY A 104 -2.86 -14.07 -21.27
C GLY A 104 -3.90 -13.73 -20.18
N GLY A 105 -3.45 -13.22 -19.05
CA GLY A 105 -4.30 -12.79 -17.94
C GLY A 105 -3.45 -12.32 -16.76
N ARG A 106 -4.07 -12.17 -15.59
CA ARG A 106 -3.40 -11.70 -14.36
C ARG A 106 -3.45 -12.74 -13.24
N THR A 107 -2.51 -12.66 -12.31
CA THR A 107 -2.63 -13.28 -10.98
C THR A 107 -3.07 -12.23 -9.96
N THR A 108 -4.03 -12.58 -9.10
CA THR A 108 -4.44 -11.76 -7.96
C THR A 108 -3.91 -12.38 -6.67
N ILE A 109 -3.20 -11.57 -5.88
CA ILE A 109 -2.63 -11.95 -4.58
C ILE A 109 -3.25 -11.05 -3.52
N ASN A 110 -3.92 -11.64 -2.54
CA ASN A 110 -4.50 -10.93 -1.41
C ASN A 110 -3.70 -11.28 -0.15
N ILE A 111 -3.20 -10.27 0.57
CA ILE A 111 -2.38 -10.45 1.77
C ILE A 111 -3.00 -9.64 2.90
N LEU A 112 -3.48 -10.32 3.94
CA LEU A 112 -4.35 -9.72 4.94
C LEU A 112 -3.85 -10.05 6.34
N ASN A 113 -3.74 -9.04 7.20
CA ASN A 113 -3.41 -9.21 8.61
C ASN A 113 -2.14 -10.04 8.88
N CYS A 114 -1.09 -9.84 8.08
CA CYS A 114 0.14 -10.62 8.17
C CYS A 114 1.27 -9.83 8.86
N ASP A 115 2.20 -10.56 9.51
CA ASP A 115 3.48 -10.02 9.99
C ASP A 115 4.60 -10.57 9.10
N LEU A 116 5.13 -9.75 8.22
CA LEU A 116 5.98 -10.19 7.11
C LEU A 116 7.38 -9.59 7.21
N LEU A 117 8.36 -10.32 6.70
CA LEU A 117 9.71 -9.78 6.54
C LEU A 117 9.76 -8.81 5.35
N SER A 118 9.22 -9.21 4.20
CA SER A 118 9.12 -8.39 2.98
C SER A 118 8.02 -8.94 2.07
N VAL A 119 7.58 -8.11 1.14
CA VAL A 119 6.69 -8.51 0.04
C VAL A 119 7.26 -7.95 -1.26
N THR A 120 7.51 -8.81 -2.23
CA THR A 120 8.02 -8.45 -3.56
C THR A 120 7.18 -9.16 -4.62
N THR A 121 6.11 -8.51 -5.06
CA THR A 121 5.17 -8.98 -6.08
C THR A 121 5.19 -8.05 -7.30
N THR A 122 6.40 -7.79 -7.80
CA THR A 122 6.71 -6.76 -8.80
C THR A 122 6.63 -7.25 -10.24
N THR A 123 6.40 -8.53 -10.47
CA THR A 123 6.28 -9.08 -11.82
C THR A 123 5.05 -8.51 -12.54
N ALA A 124 5.17 -8.25 -13.83
CA ALA A 124 4.06 -7.77 -14.66
C ALA A 124 2.84 -8.72 -14.60
N ASN A 125 1.65 -8.17 -14.89
CA ASN A 125 0.37 -8.88 -14.85
C ASN A 125 0.02 -9.45 -13.46
N THR A 126 0.54 -8.84 -12.40
CA THR A 126 0.21 -9.20 -11.01
C THR A 126 -0.64 -8.08 -10.39
N THR A 127 -1.65 -8.45 -9.62
CA THR A 127 -2.41 -7.52 -8.77
C THR A 127 -2.24 -7.97 -7.34
N THR A 128 -1.70 -7.11 -6.48
CA THR A 128 -1.51 -7.39 -5.06
C THR A 128 -2.38 -6.46 -4.24
N ASN A 129 -3.35 -7.03 -3.54
CA ASN A 129 -4.16 -6.32 -2.56
C ASN A 129 -3.63 -6.68 -1.17
N ILE A 130 -3.12 -5.69 -0.44
CA ILE A 130 -2.50 -5.91 0.86
C ILE A 130 -3.05 -4.97 1.90
N SER A 131 -3.45 -5.53 3.05
CA SER A 131 -4.11 -4.75 4.08
C SER A 131 -3.83 -5.19 5.51
N GLY A 132 -3.66 -4.22 6.40
CA GLY A 132 -3.52 -4.44 7.83
C GLY A 132 -2.26 -5.23 8.21
N CYS A 133 -1.22 -5.19 7.38
CA CYS A 133 0.01 -5.96 7.56
C CYS A 133 1.11 -5.13 8.24
N ASN A 134 1.95 -5.80 9.02
CA ASN A 134 3.20 -5.23 9.53
C ASN A 134 4.37 -5.88 8.81
N ILE A 135 5.06 -5.11 7.97
CA ILE A 135 6.18 -5.55 7.15
C ILE A 135 7.47 -4.92 7.69
N ASN A 136 8.44 -5.74 8.11
CA ASN A 136 9.70 -5.22 8.65
C ASN A 136 10.60 -4.58 7.57
N GLY A 137 10.54 -5.12 6.36
CA GLY A 137 11.32 -4.71 5.20
C GLY A 137 10.46 -3.98 4.15
N PRO A 138 10.83 -4.08 2.86
CA PRO A 138 10.12 -3.40 1.80
C PRO A 138 8.80 -4.09 1.44
N LEU A 139 7.82 -3.29 1.06
CA LEU A 139 6.57 -3.69 0.40
C LEU A 139 6.60 -3.19 -1.04
N GLN A 140 6.77 -4.09 -1.99
CA GLN A 140 6.89 -3.78 -3.41
C GLN A 140 5.87 -4.57 -4.22
N ILE A 141 5.01 -3.87 -4.96
CA ILE A 141 3.92 -4.46 -5.75
C ILE A 141 3.95 -3.89 -7.16
N SER A 142 3.56 -4.65 -8.20
CA SER A 142 3.43 -4.08 -9.55
C SER A 142 2.15 -3.26 -9.73
N HIS A 143 1.04 -3.70 -9.14
CA HIS A 143 -0.26 -3.04 -9.18
C HIS A 143 -1.13 -3.55 -8.02
N GLY A 144 -2.14 -2.78 -7.60
CA GLY A 144 -3.19 -3.21 -6.66
C GLY A 144 -3.50 -2.16 -5.59
N ILE A 145 -4.11 -2.62 -4.50
CA ILE A 145 -4.58 -1.77 -3.40
C ILE A 145 -3.76 -2.06 -2.13
N CYS A 146 -3.15 -1.04 -1.55
CA CYS A 146 -2.33 -1.12 -0.34
C CYS A 146 -2.94 -0.24 0.75
N THR A 147 -3.54 -0.84 1.78
CA THR A 147 -4.20 -0.08 2.88
C THR A 147 -3.78 -0.49 4.28
N ALA A 148 -3.70 0.46 5.21
CA ALA A 148 -3.47 0.17 6.63
C ALA A 148 -2.22 -0.69 6.92
N ASN A 149 -1.17 -0.60 6.09
CA ASN A 149 0.07 -1.35 6.30
C ASN A 149 1.11 -0.50 7.00
N LYS A 150 2.01 -1.16 7.72
CA LYS A 150 3.29 -0.58 8.18
C LYS A 150 4.43 -1.24 7.42
N ALA A 151 5.32 -0.46 6.80
CA ALA A 151 6.49 -0.97 6.08
C ALA A 151 7.69 -0.04 6.21
N SER A 152 8.89 -0.53 5.89
CA SER A 152 10.07 0.34 5.78
C SER A 152 10.03 1.24 4.54
N PHE A 153 9.55 0.69 3.42
CA PHE A 153 9.33 1.36 2.15
C PHE A 153 8.11 0.74 1.50
N ILE A 154 7.30 1.56 0.84
CA ILE A 154 6.16 1.09 0.03
C ILE A 154 6.40 1.56 -1.40
N THR A 155 6.42 0.64 -2.36
CA THR A 155 6.71 0.99 -3.75
C THR A 155 5.82 0.26 -4.72
N ILE A 156 5.17 1.01 -5.60
CA ILE A 156 4.61 0.45 -6.82
C ILE A 156 5.76 0.33 -7.82
N TYR A 157 6.15 -0.88 -8.16
CA TYR A 157 7.39 -1.19 -8.87
C TYR A 157 7.17 -2.29 -9.92
N SER A 158 7.42 -1.95 -11.18
CA SER A 158 7.76 -2.90 -12.23
C SER A 158 8.40 -2.14 -13.39
N PHE A 159 9.34 -2.80 -14.06
CA PHE A 159 9.90 -2.34 -15.34
C PHE A 159 9.51 -3.26 -16.50
N GLN A 160 8.74 -4.31 -16.20
CA GLN A 160 8.28 -5.27 -17.18
C GLN A 160 7.00 -4.77 -17.84
N GLN A 161 6.91 -4.95 -19.15
CA GLN A 161 5.70 -4.61 -19.90
C GLN A 161 4.50 -5.43 -19.42
N GLU A 162 3.42 -4.73 -19.10
CA GLU A 162 2.12 -5.33 -18.82
C GLU A 162 1.45 -5.74 -20.15
N THR A 163 1.11 -7.03 -20.28
CA THR A 163 0.43 -7.58 -21.48
C THR A 163 -1.03 -7.92 -21.23
N SER A 164 -1.48 -7.83 -19.98
CA SER A 164 -2.87 -8.06 -19.58
C SER A 164 -3.28 -7.02 -18.54
N MET A 165 -3.35 -5.76 -18.96
CA MET A 165 -3.58 -4.57 -18.12
C MET A 165 -4.75 -4.72 -17.14
N ALA A 166 -4.56 -4.28 -15.90
CA ALA A 166 -5.68 -4.00 -15.01
C ALA A 166 -6.46 -2.76 -15.49
N THR A 167 -7.75 -2.71 -15.18
CA THR A 167 -8.62 -1.55 -15.47
C THR A 167 -8.64 -0.51 -14.34
N SER A 168 -8.05 -0.84 -13.20
CA SER A 168 -7.94 0.01 -12.02
C SER A 168 -6.60 0.73 -11.95
N ASP A 169 -6.55 1.75 -11.09
CA ASP A 169 -5.32 2.42 -10.69
C ASP A 169 -4.60 1.63 -9.60
N ALA A 170 -3.34 1.98 -9.33
CA ALA A 170 -2.63 1.50 -8.16
C ALA A 170 -2.85 2.47 -6.98
N GLU A 171 -3.36 1.97 -5.86
CA GLU A 171 -3.86 2.81 -4.76
C GLU A 171 -3.14 2.47 -3.45
N VAL A 172 -2.55 3.48 -2.80
CA VAL A 172 -1.80 3.34 -1.55
C VAL A 172 -2.40 4.29 -0.53
N TYR A 173 -3.31 3.79 0.32
CA TYR A 173 -4.09 4.61 1.24
C TYR A 173 -3.84 4.28 2.70
N GLY A 174 -3.68 5.31 3.53
CA GLY A 174 -3.70 5.11 4.97
C GLY A 174 -2.53 4.30 5.53
N ASN A 175 -1.38 4.24 4.85
CA ASN A 175 -0.25 3.42 5.30
C ASN A 175 0.73 4.23 6.17
N ILE A 176 1.51 3.51 6.97
CA ILE A 176 2.71 4.01 7.63
C ILE A 176 3.93 3.49 6.87
N SER A 177 4.81 4.40 6.46
CA SER A 177 6.11 4.07 5.90
C SER A 177 7.21 4.77 6.69
N THR A 178 8.21 4.06 7.20
CA THR A 178 9.38 4.69 7.86
C THR A 178 10.45 5.13 6.86
N GLY A 179 10.05 5.23 5.59
CA GLY A 179 10.84 5.58 4.43
C GLY A 179 9.91 6.11 3.36
N ALA A 180 10.35 6.08 2.10
CA ALA A 180 9.56 6.65 1.01
C ALA A 180 8.38 5.76 0.60
N ILE A 181 7.29 6.41 0.20
CA ILE A 181 6.26 5.83 -0.66
C ILE A 181 6.57 6.24 -2.10
N ALA A 182 6.64 5.28 -3.01
CA ALA A 182 7.17 5.54 -4.35
C ALA A 182 6.37 4.87 -5.47
N ASN A 183 6.36 5.51 -6.64
CA ASN A 183 5.91 4.89 -7.89
C ASN A 183 7.07 4.84 -8.89
N SER A 184 7.45 3.65 -9.34
CA SER A 184 8.41 3.41 -10.42
C SER A 184 7.79 2.67 -11.62
N GLN A 185 6.48 2.46 -11.59
CA GLN A 185 5.71 1.72 -12.59
C GLN A 185 5.08 2.71 -13.60
N PRO A 186 5.34 2.56 -14.92
CA PRO A 186 4.85 3.48 -15.94
C PRO A 186 3.54 3.05 -16.64
N TYR A 187 2.85 2.00 -16.17
CA TYR A 187 1.67 1.46 -16.86
C TYR A 187 0.33 1.79 -16.20
N TYR A 188 0.33 2.22 -14.94
CA TYR A 188 -0.88 2.55 -14.17
C TYR A 188 -0.81 3.98 -13.66
N ALA A 189 -1.96 4.63 -13.57
CA ALA A 189 -2.06 5.82 -12.73
C ALA A 189 -1.94 5.40 -11.26
N PHE A 190 -1.50 6.30 -10.41
CA PHE A 190 -1.37 6.05 -8.97
C PHE A 190 -2.11 7.08 -8.12
N LYS A 191 -2.58 6.63 -6.97
CA LYS A 191 -3.18 7.48 -5.93
C LYS A 191 -2.55 7.18 -4.58
N PHE A 192 -1.90 8.17 -3.99
CA PHE A 192 -1.29 8.11 -2.67
C PHE A 192 -2.07 9.02 -1.74
N HIS A 193 -2.92 8.43 -0.89
CA HIS A 193 -3.79 9.19 0.01
C HIS A 193 -3.58 8.85 1.47
N ASN A 194 -3.66 9.85 2.34
CA ASN A 194 -3.80 9.63 3.78
C ASN A 194 -2.67 8.80 4.41
N ASN A 195 -1.48 8.78 3.80
CA ASN A 195 -0.34 8.05 4.33
C ASN A 195 0.50 8.92 5.28
N PHE A 196 1.16 8.27 6.23
CA PHE A 196 2.22 8.84 7.05
C PHE A 196 3.57 8.28 6.58
N CYS A 197 4.46 9.12 6.05
CA CYS A 197 5.73 8.67 5.49
C CYS A 197 6.86 9.70 5.61
N ASP A 198 8.09 9.29 5.27
CA ASP A 198 9.25 10.18 5.25
C ASP A 198 9.36 11.00 3.96
N ALA A 199 8.87 10.46 2.84
CA ALA A 199 9.01 11.06 1.52
C ALA A 199 8.09 10.40 0.47
N PHE A 200 7.91 11.10 -0.66
CA PHE A 200 7.34 10.55 -1.89
C PHE A 200 8.33 10.59 -3.05
N TRP A 201 8.51 9.49 -3.77
CA TRP A 201 9.36 9.43 -4.96
C TRP A 201 8.60 8.95 -6.19
N ILE A 202 8.51 9.83 -7.19
CA ILE A 202 7.88 9.53 -8.48
C ILE A 202 8.98 9.32 -9.51
N ARG A 203 9.13 8.06 -9.90
CA ARG A 203 10.14 7.51 -10.80
C ARG A 203 9.55 6.88 -12.06
N GLY A 204 8.25 6.68 -12.08
CA GLY A 204 7.49 6.28 -13.25
C GLY A 204 6.18 7.07 -13.30
N ILE A 205 5.69 7.31 -14.51
CA ILE A 205 4.37 7.88 -14.76
C ILE A 205 3.78 7.21 -16.01
N LYS A 206 2.48 6.95 -16.01
CA LYS A 206 1.77 6.44 -17.18
C LYS A 206 1.49 7.58 -18.16
N ASP A 207 1.71 7.33 -19.44
CA ASP A 207 1.43 8.33 -20.47
C ASP A 207 -0.05 8.74 -20.48
N GLY A 208 -0.33 10.04 -20.48
CA GLY A 208 -1.68 10.61 -20.42
C GLY A 208 -2.44 10.33 -19.11
N SER A 209 -1.76 9.95 -18.04
CA SER A 209 -2.42 9.64 -16.76
C SER A 209 -2.67 10.88 -15.88
N SER A 210 -3.65 10.76 -14.97
CA SER A 210 -3.86 11.69 -13.87
C SER A 210 -3.53 10.98 -12.56
N ASN A 211 -2.61 11.53 -11.78
CA ASN A 211 -2.06 10.92 -10.57
C ASN A 211 -2.24 11.83 -9.36
N GLU A 212 -2.30 11.24 -8.17
CA GLU A 212 -2.67 11.96 -6.94
C GLU A 212 -1.71 11.66 -5.78
N ILE A 213 -1.25 12.72 -5.09
CA ILE A 213 -0.63 12.69 -3.76
C ILE A 213 -1.41 13.66 -2.88
N ILE A 214 -2.45 13.16 -2.21
CA ILE A 214 -3.44 13.99 -1.51
C ILE A 214 -3.58 13.61 -0.05
N ASN A 215 -3.71 14.61 0.82
CA ASN A 215 -3.95 14.42 2.26
C ASN A 215 -2.88 13.53 2.92
N ASN A 216 -1.61 13.60 2.55
CA ASN A 216 -0.57 12.80 3.21
C ASN A 216 0.17 13.63 4.26
N THR A 217 0.70 12.94 5.26
CA THR A 217 1.67 13.50 6.19
C THR A 217 3.07 13.02 5.83
N VAL A 218 3.94 14.00 5.56
CA VAL A 218 5.35 13.77 5.29
C VAL A 218 6.14 14.29 6.47
N TYR A 219 6.70 13.40 7.28
CA TYR A 219 7.47 13.77 8.46
C TYR A 219 8.84 13.12 8.45
N ARG A 220 9.88 13.93 8.36
CA ARG A 220 11.28 13.48 8.34
C ARG A 220 12.06 14.14 9.49
N PRO A 221 12.07 13.53 10.69
CA PRO A 221 12.63 14.14 11.91
C PRO A 221 14.16 14.22 11.95
N ALA A 222 14.85 13.62 10.97
CA ALA A 222 16.30 13.62 10.89
C ALA A 222 16.76 14.11 9.51
N ALA A 223 17.88 14.83 9.46
CA ALA A 223 18.49 15.22 8.20
C ALA A 223 18.89 13.94 7.42
N ALA A 224 18.49 13.87 6.17
CA ALA A 224 18.85 12.78 5.26
C ALA A 224 19.64 13.32 4.08
N ASN A 225 20.62 12.55 3.62
CA ASN A 225 21.40 12.84 2.41
C ASN A 225 20.73 12.36 1.12
N PHE A 226 19.46 11.92 1.19
CA PHE A 226 18.77 11.28 0.08
C PHE A 226 17.73 12.21 -0.54
N TYR A 227 17.91 12.44 -1.84
CA TYR A 227 17.12 13.24 -2.76
C TYR A 227 16.88 14.72 -2.37
N PRO A 228 16.89 15.62 -3.36
CA PRO A 228 16.83 17.05 -3.10
C PRO A 228 15.46 17.55 -2.63
N ALA A 229 14.41 16.73 -2.53
CA ALA A 229 13.11 17.13 -1.98
C ALA A 229 12.42 15.98 -1.24
N VAL A 230 11.49 16.31 -0.34
CA VAL A 230 10.65 15.29 0.33
C VAL A 230 9.55 14.74 -0.59
N ILE A 231 9.11 15.53 -1.58
CA ILE A 231 8.32 15.04 -2.71
C ILE A 231 9.16 15.26 -3.97
N TYR A 232 9.70 14.18 -4.51
CA TYR A 232 10.64 14.24 -5.62
C TYR A 232 10.08 13.53 -6.86
N ILE A 233 10.04 14.26 -7.97
CA ILE A 233 9.68 13.74 -9.29
C ILE A 233 10.95 13.73 -10.14
N GLY A 234 11.42 12.54 -10.48
CA GLY A 234 12.54 12.35 -11.39
C GLY A 234 12.47 10.96 -12.00
N LEU A 235 11.86 10.92 -13.18
CA LEU A 235 11.53 9.70 -13.91
C LEU A 235 12.77 8.89 -14.26
N TYR A 236 12.63 7.56 -14.28
CA TYR A 236 13.64 6.64 -14.81
C TYR A 236 13.54 6.55 -16.34
N ASP A 237 14.60 6.04 -16.97
CA ASP A 237 14.78 5.92 -18.42
C ASP A 237 13.56 5.33 -19.15
N ASN A 238 12.92 4.31 -18.57
CA ASN A 238 11.75 3.65 -19.13
C ASN A 238 10.44 4.47 -19.07
N SER A 239 10.50 5.69 -18.54
CA SER A 239 9.38 6.62 -18.42
C SER A 239 9.72 8.07 -18.76
N LEU A 240 10.97 8.37 -19.18
CA LEU A 240 11.41 9.74 -19.47
C LEU A 240 10.56 10.44 -20.53
N THR A 241 10.01 9.71 -21.50
CA THR A 241 9.18 10.32 -22.55
C THR A 241 7.70 10.42 -22.18
N ASN A 242 7.28 9.78 -21.08
CA ASN A 242 5.88 9.72 -20.72
C ASN A 242 5.41 11.07 -20.19
N THR A 243 4.20 11.43 -20.60
CA THR A 243 3.51 12.64 -20.14
C THR A 243 2.44 12.29 -19.12
N GLY A 244 2.13 13.19 -18.20
CA GLY A 244 1.02 12.96 -17.27
C GLY A 244 0.86 14.09 -16.27
N ASP A 245 -0.30 14.11 -15.65
CA ASP A 245 -0.66 15.09 -14.64
C ASP A 245 -0.43 14.51 -13.24
N LEU A 246 0.05 15.35 -12.32
CA LEU A 246 0.26 15.00 -10.92
C LEU A 246 -0.29 16.11 -10.02
N ALA A 247 -1.36 15.79 -9.29
CA ALA A 247 -1.92 16.66 -8.26
C ALA A 247 -1.29 16.35 -6.90
N ILE A 248 -0.61 17.33 -6.30
CA ILE A 248 -0.03 17.27 -4.96
C ILE A 248 -0.79 18.25 -4.08
N MET A 249 -1.71 17.76 -3.25
CA MET A 249 -2.65 18.64 -2.56
C MET A 249 -2.86 18.27 -1.10
N ASN A 250 -3.13 19.27 -0.25
CA ASN A 250 -3.53 19.08 1.15
C ASN A 250 -2.54 18.26 1.98
N ASN A 251 -1.25 18.22 1.60
CA ASN A 251 -0.27 17.46 2.36
C ASN A 251 0.26 18.31 3.53
N ALA A 252 0.48 17.69 4.68
CA ALA A 252 1.16 18.29 5.82
C ALA A 252 2.61 17.81 5.87
N VAL A 253 3.55 18.75 5.79
CA VAL A 253 4.96 18.47 5.58
C VAL A 253 5.81 19.02 6.71
N SER A 254 6.74 18.23 7.22
CA SER A 254 7.77 18.69 8.14
C SER A 254 9.04 17.87 7.96
N PHE A 255 10.18 18.54 7.83
CA PHE A 255 11.45 17.84 7.71
C PHE A 255 12.59 18.66 8.30
N VAL A 256 13.59 17.97 8.83
CA VAL A 256 14.88 18.59 9.15
C VAL A 256 15.64 18.80 7.84
N PRO A 257 16.01 20.05 7.48
CA PRO A 257 16.79 20.32 6.29
C PRO A 257 18.12 19.56 6.32
N GLY A 258 18.42 18.87 5.21
CA GLY A 258 19.72 18.25 4.96
C GLY A 258 20.52 19.11 3.98
N GLN A 259 20.92 18.53 2.85
CA GLN A 259 21.54 19.28 1.75
C GLN A 259 20.56 20.20 1.00
N SER A 260 19.26 19.98 1.14
CA SER A 260 18.23 20.81 0.53
C SER A 260 17.10 21.14 1.51
N ASN A 261 16.34 22.17 1.18
CA ASN A 261 15.18 22.66 1.92
C ASN A 261 13.88 22.61 1.08
N ILE A 262 13.81 21.73 0.08
CA ILE A 262 12.75 21.73 -0.93
C ILE A 262 11.61 20.79 -0.52
N CYS A 263 10.39 21.31 -0.56
CA CYS A 263 9.17 20.52 -0.33
C CYS A 263 8.86 19.65 -1.55
N ILE A 264 8.80 20.27 -2.74
CA ILE A 264 8.47 19.59 -3.99
C ILE A 264 9.50 19.94 -5.06
N GLN A 265 10.09 18.94 -5.68
CA GLN A 265 10.93 19.13 -6.85
C GLN A 265 10.42 18.34 -8.05
N ASN A 266 10.12 19.06 -9.13
CA ASN A 266 9.87 18.49 -10.42
C ASN A 266 11.11 18.60 -11.32
N ASN A 267 11.87 17.52 -11.46
CA ASN A 267 13.05 17.47 -12.31
C ASN A 267 12.71 17.01 -13.75
N HIS A 268 11.46 17.14 -14.18
CA HIS A 268 11.00 16.62 -15.45
C HIS A 268 9.96 17.54 -16.11
N ASN A 269 10.13 17.85 -17.40
CA ASN A 269 9.22 18.77 -18.11
C ASN A 269 7.94 18.11 -18.62
N ASN A 270 7.92 16.78 -18.69
CA ASN A 270 6.77 16.02 -19.20
C ASN A 270 5.69 15.75 -18.13
N VAL A 271 5.99 16.03 -16.85
CA VAL A 271 5.03 15.87 -15.76
C VAL A 271 4.43 17.23 -15.42
N ASN A 272 3.13 17.39 -15.66
CA ASN A 272 2.40 18.59 -15.29
C ASN A 272 2.03 18.52 -13.81
N VAL A 273 2.82 19.18 -12.97
CA VAL A 273 2.59 19.17 -11.52
C VAL A 273 1.73 20.36 -11.10
N THR A 274 0.64 20.09 -10.38
CA THR A 274 -0.13 21.10 -9.66
C THR A 274 0.03 20.87 -8.17
N ALA A 275 0.52 21.87 -7.44
CA ALA A 275 0.66 21.82 -5.99
C ALA A 275 -0.24 22.86 -5.31
N SER A 276 -1.22 22.40 -4.53
CA SER A 276 -2.16 23.33 -3.87
C SER A 276 -2.52 22.95 -2.44
N TYR A 277 -2.82 23.94 -1.60
CA TYR A 277 -3.26 23.73 -0.21
C TYR A 277 -2.33 22.85 0.65
N ASN A 278 -1.04 22.76 0.30
CA ASN A 278 -0.06 22.05 1.12
C ASN A 278 0.42 22.97 2.23
N VAL A 279 0.69 22.41 3.41
CA VAL A 279 1.20 23.14 4.58
C VAL A 279 2.53 22.55 5.00
N SER A 280 3.49 23.42 5.38
CA SER A 280 4.83 23.00 5.79
C SER A 280 5.34 23.76 7.02
N THR A 281 5.97 23.04 7.96
CA THR A 281 6.68 23.69 9.09
C THR A 281 7.90 24.48 8.63
N ASN A 282 8.45 24.10 7.48
CA ASN A 282 9.54 24.79 6.82
C ASN A 282 8.96 25.82 5.83
N PRO A 283 9.75 26.78 5.33
CA PRO A 283 9.34 27.55 4.16
C PRO A 283 8.89 26.60 3.04
N PHE A 284 7.78 26.91 2.39
CA PHE A 284 7.24 26.07 1.33
C PHE A 284 8.00 26.37 0.03
N VAL A 285 9.11 25.64 -0.17
CA VAL A 285 9.99 25.80 -1.32
C VAL A 285 9.69 24.75 -2.36
N THR A 286 9.60 25.17 -3.62
CA THR A 286 9.48 24.27 -4.75
C THR A 286 10.56 24.54 -5.80
N GLN A 287 10.84 23.54 -6.64
CA GLN A 287 11.80 23.66 -7.74
C GLN A 287 11.27 22.92 -8.97
N GLY A 288 11.50 23.49 -10.15
CA GLY A 288 11.06 22.94 -11.43
C GLY A 288 9.73 23.51 -11.90
N ASN A 289 9.25 23.03 -13.05
CA ASN A 289 8.01 23.52 -13.65
C ASN A 289 6.79 22.97 -12.89
N MET A 290 5.96 23.85 -12.34
CA MET A 290 4.72 23.47 -11.66
C MET A 290 3.78 24.66 -11.44
N ILE A 291 2.49 24.38 -11.34
CA ILE A 291 1.45 25.36 -10.99
C ILE A 291 1.23 25.30 -9.47
N GLN A 292 1.21 26.46 -8.81
CA GLN A 292 1.07 26.55 -7.35
C GLN A 292 -0.06 27.47 -6.95
N SER A 293 -0.83 27.08 -5.92
CA SER A 293 -1.84 27.94 -5.31
C SER A 293 -2.10 27.58 -3.85
N ASN A 294 -2.30 28.58 -2.99
CA ASN A 294 -2.71 28.38 -1.59
C ASN A 294 -1.81 27.46 -0.74
N ASN A 295 -0.52 27.30 -1.08
CA ASN A 295 0.42 26.58 -0.23
C ASN A 295 0.93 27.51 0.88
N SER A 296 1.13 26.97 2.09
CA SER A 296 1.61 27.70 3.26
C SER A 296 2.90 27.08 3.79
N GLY A 297 3.86 27.91 4.18
CA GLY A 297 5.12 27.49 4.78
C GLY A 297 5.38 28.21 6.11
N SER A 298 6.35 27.72 6.86
CA SER A 298 6.71 28.24 8.20
C SER A 298 5.52 28.22 9.18
N VAL A 299 4.62 27.25 9.02
CA VAL A 299 3.45 27.10 9.89
C VAL A 299 3.81 26.30 11.15
N ASN A 300 3.22 26.64 12.29
CA ASN A 300 3.32 25.86 13.52
C ASN A 300 2.45 24.60 13.45
N MET A 301 3.10 23.43 13.40
CA MET A 301 2.49 22.10 13.45
C MET A 301 3.35 21.20 14.33
N ASN A 302 2.74 20.24 15.00
CA ASN A 302 3.43 19.25 15.82
C ASN A 302 3.21 17.85 15.23
N PHE A 303 4.30 17.12 14.99
CA PHE A 303 4.29 15.77 14.43
C PHE A 303 4.80 14.77 15.46
N ASP A 304 4.18 13.60 15.51
CA ASP A 304 4.60 12.48 16.34
C ASP A 304 4.76 11.23 15.45
N ASN A 305 5.95 10.63 15.41
CA ASN A 305 6.25 9.44 14.61
C ASN A 305 6.10 8.11 15.38
N VAL A 306 5.66 8.17 16.63
CA VAL A 306 5.29 7.02 17.47
C VAL A 306 3.78 6.85 17.47
N ALA A 307 3.05 7.94 17.73
CA ALA A 307 1.59 7.98 17.65
C ALA A 307 1.09 8.17 16.21
N TYR A 308 1.96 8.61 15.29
CA TYR A 308 1.63 8.96 13.91
C TYR A 308 0.55 10.03 13.83
N THR A 309 0.71 11.12 14.57
CA THR A 309 -0.27 12.23 14.61
C THR A 309 0.31 13.52 14.09
N VAL A 310 -0.55 14.41 13.61
CA VAL A 310 -0.24 15.81 13.27
C VAL A 310 -1.29 16.73 13.88
N THR A 311 -0.86 17.80 14.55
CA THR A 311 -1.76 18.81 15.16
C THR A 311 -1.26 20.23 14.92
N GLY A 312 -2.14 21.22 15.07
CA GLY A 312 -1.81 22.64 14.91
C GLY A 312 -2.42 23.24 13.64
N MET A 313 -1.66 24.04 12.90
CA MET A 313 -2.20 24.77 11.73
C MET A 313 -2.44 23.91 10.48
N ASN A 314 -2.41 22.58 10.62
CA ASN A 314 -2.91 21.66 9.59
C ASN A 314 -4.45 21.53 9.63
N GLU A 315 -5.07 21.82 10.78
CA GLU A 315 -6.51 21.72 10.98
C GLU A 315 -7.25 22.72 10.07
N ASN A 316 -8.26 22.27 9.34
CA ASN A 316 -9.05 23.02 8.36
C ASN A 316 -8.20 23.81 7.34
N ALA A 317 -6.97 23.38 7.07
CA ALA A 317 -6.04 24.10 6.20
C ALA A 317 -6.08 23.63 4.73
N GLY A 318 -6.69 22.48 4.46
CA GLY A 318 -6.81 21.93 3.11
C GLY A 318 -7.83 22.65 2.23
N SER A 319 -8.09 22.07 1.06
CA SER A 319 -9.03 22.60 0.09
C SER A 319 -10.44 22.78 0.67
N PRO A 320 -11.11 23.93 0.46
CA PRO A 320 -12.48 24.17 0.92
C PRO A 320 -13.54 23.52 0.01
N ASP A 321 -13.16 22.87 -1.09
CA ASP A 321 -14.10 22.19 -1.99
C ASP A 321 -14.76 21.01 -1.25
N ILE A 322 -16.08 20.92 -1.37
CA ILE A 322 -16.92 19.93 -0.68
C ILE A 322 -16.48 18.49 -0.93
N LYS A 323 -15.88 18.20 -2.09
CA LYS A 323 -15.39 16.84 -2.40
C LYS A 323 -14.17 16.41 -1.58
N TYR A 324 -13.59 17.32 -0.80
CA TYR A 324 -12.47 17.03 0.10
C TYR A 324 -12.84 17.18 1.57
N THR A 325 -14.07 17.51 1.95
CA THR A 325 -14.44 17.64 3.37
C THR A 325 -14.10 16.39 4.17
N ASP A 326 -13.80 16.60 5.45
CA ASP A 326 -13.54 15.52 6.39
C ASP A 326 -14.80 14.67 6.62
N LEU A 327 -14.64 13.57 7.35
CA LEU A 327 -15.75 12.65 7.64
C LEU A 327 -16.88 13.27 8.48
N ASP A 328 -16.56 14.30 9.26
CA ASP A 328 -17.50 15.10 10.05
C ASP A 328 -18.01 16.34 9.29
N LEU A 329 -17.71 16.43 7.99
CA LEU A 329 -18.12 17.49 7.06
C LEU A 329 -17.49 18.86 7.36
N THR A 330 -16.45 18.93 8.20
CA THR A 330 -15.65 20.15 8.31
C THR A 330 -14.78 20.35 7.07
N ARG A 331 -14.18 21.55 6.97
CA ARG A 331 -13.23 21.83 5.89
C ARG A 331 -12.03 20.90 6.08
N ASN A 332 -11.62 20.28 4.97
CA ASN A 332 -10.51 19.32 4.93
C ASN A 332 -9.30 19.74 5.77
N ASP A 333 -8.84 18.85 6.65
CA ASP A 333 -7.54 18.95 7.29
C ASP A 333 -6.40 18.66 6.31
N ALA A 334 -5.32 19.41 6.37
CA ALA A 334 -4.10 19.01 5.68
C ALA A 334 -3.42 17.85 6.45
N GLY A 335 -2.90 16.87 5.71
CA GLY A 335 -2.30 15.67 6.29
C GLY A 335 -3.23 14.46 6.35
N HIS A 336 -2.72 13.38 6.94
CA HIS A 336 -3.31 12.05 6.83
C HIS A 336 -4.69 11.87 7.49
N TYR A 337 -5.10 12.74 8.40
CA TYR A 337 -6.45 12.71 8.95
C TYR A 337 -7.51 13.40 8.09
N GLY A 338 -7.12 14.13 7.04
CA GLY A 338 -8.07 14.89 6.23
C GLY A 338 -8.91 14.06 5.27
N GLY A 339 -10.09 14.57 4.93
CA GLY A 339 -10.93 14.13 3.82
C GLY A 339 -11.62 12.78 4.01
N SER A 340 -12.37 12.36 2.99
CA SER A 340 -13.21 11.15 3.06
C SER A 340 -12.44 9.84 3.21
N ASN A 341 -11.15 9.83 2.87
CA ASN A 341 -10.24 8.71 3.07
C ASN A 341 -9.41 8.88 4.36
N SER A 342 -9.91 9.66 5.34
CA SER A 342 -9.24 9.92 6.61
C SER A 342 -8.60 8.66 7.19
N TRP A 343 -7.41 8.80 7.75
CA TRP A 343 -6.66 7.71 8.38
C TRP A 343 -7.45 6.95 9.45
N ALA A 344 -8.42 7.62 10.08
CA ALA A 344 -9.36 7.03 11.03
C ALA A 344 -10.21 5.87 10.44
N ASN A 345 -10.39 5.80 9.11
CA ASN A 345 -11.06 4.68 8.44
C ASN A 345 -10.20 3.40 8.42
N TYR A 346 -8.89 3.56 8.51
CA TYR A 346 -7.92 2.47 8.35
C TYR A 346 -7.29 2.05 9.68
N TRP A 347 -7.23 2.95 10.67
CA TRP A 347 -6.56 2.74 11.95
C TRP A 347 -7.45 2.94 13.18
N PRO A 348 -7.20 2.20 14.28
CA PRO A 348 -6.17 1.18 14.41
C PRO A 348 -6.48 -0.02 13.53
N ALA A 349 -5.46 -0.56 12.86
CA ALA A 349 -5.64 -1.73 12.01
C ALA A 349 -6.07 -2.98 12.80
N ASN A 350 -6.26 -2.91 14.12
CA ASN A 350 -6.83 -3.96 14.97
C ASN A 350 -7.82 -3.35 15.99
N VAL A 351 -9.11 -3.29 15.66
CA VAL A 351 -10.17 -2.80 16.57
C VAL A 351 -10.81 -3.97 17.33
N GLY A 352 -10.01 -4.65 18.17
CA GLY A 352 -10.53 -5.62 19.13
C GLY A 352 -11.37 -6.75 18.51
N ASN A 353 -10.80 -7.46 17.52
CA ASN A 353 -11.38 -8.67 16.93
C ASN A 353 -12.68 -8.48 16.14
N LYS A 354 -13.00 -7.25 15.69
CA LYS A 354 -14.16 -6.98 14.84
C LYS A 354 -13.81 -7.08 13.35
N PRO A 355 -14.76 -7.45 12.46
CA PRO A 355 -14.60 -7.28 11.03
C PRO A 355 -14.29 -5.83 10.69
N GLN A 356 -13.38 -5.62 9.74
CA GLN A 356 -12.97 -4.28 9.31
C GLN A 356 -13.21 -4.09 7.82
N ILE A 357 -13.86 -2.99 7.47
CA ILE A 357 -13.87 -2.49 6.10
C ILE A 357 -12.48 -1.93 5.86
N ASN A 358 -11.77 -2.45 4.86
CA ASN A 358 -10.38 -2.10 4.62
C ASN A 358 -10.18 -1.26 3.36
N TYR A 359 -11.25 -1.07 2.60
CA TYR A 359 -11.32 -0.18 1.45
C TYR A 359 -12.78 0.11 1.11
N LEU A 360 -13.11 1.37 0.85
CA LEU A 360 -14.43 1.81 0.47
C LEU A 360 -14.29 2.85 -0.64
N VAL A 361 -14.95 2.60 -1.77
CA VAL A 361 -15.09 3.53 -2.90
C VAL A 361 -16.50 4.05 -2.89
N THR A 362 -16.63 5.33 -2.59
CA THR A 362 -17.87 6.08 -2.69
C THR A 362 -17.62 7.33 -3.54
N PRO A 363 -18.61 7.81 -4.30
CA PRO A 363 -18.53 9.13 -4.91
C PRO A 363 -18.40 10.19 -3.81
N ARG A 364 -17.43 11.10 -3.96
CA ARG A 364 -17.18 12.17 -2.98
C ARG A 364 -18.25 13.27 -2.98
N SER A 365 -19.07 13.31 -4.02
CA SER A 365 -20.26 14.18 -4.15
C SER A 365 -21.25 13.54 -5.11
N ILE A 366 -22.55 13.74 -4.88
CA ILE A 366 -23.62 13.24 -5.77
C ILE A 366 -24.35 14.43 -6.37
N ASN A 367 -24.16 14.66 -7.67
CA ASN A 367 -24.83 15.75 -8.40
C ASN A 367 -25.87 15.22 -9.42
N GLY A 368 -26.39 14.01 -9.18
CA GLY A 368 -27.32 13.28 -10.05
C GLY A 368 -26.74 11.98 -10.62
N GLY A 369 -27.59 11.12 -11.19
CA GLY A 369 -27.19 9.84 -11.80
C GLY A 369 -27.22 8.62 -10.86
N THR A 370 -26.65 7.51 -11.32
CA THR A 370 -26.58 6.25 -10.54
C THR A 370 -25.41 6.30 -9.56
N LEU A 371 -25.71 6.11 -8.28
CA LEU A 371 -24.73 5.98 -7.20
C LEU A 371 -24.16 4.55 -7.20
N ASN A 372 -22.86 4.42 -7.44
CA ASN A 372 -22.14 3.16 -7.29
C ASN A 372 -21.25 3.23 -6.05
N ILE A 373 -21.45 2.30 -5.12
CA ILE A 373 -20.62 2.14 -3.93
C ILE A 373 -20.02 0.74 -3.97
N ASN A 374 -18.70 0.64 -3.86
CA ASN A 374 -17.98 -0.62 -3.80
C ASN A 374 -17.10 -0.62 -2.56
N GLY A 375 -16.90 -1.77 -1.95
CA GLY A 375 -15.99 -1.89 -0.81
C GLY A 375 -15.42 -3.29 -0.69
N SER A 376 -14.34 -3.40 0.06
CA SER A 376 -13.83 -4.67 0.53
C SER A 376 -13.61 -4.62 2.04
N GLY A 377 -13.60 -5.80 2.64
CA GLY A 377 -13.36 -5.98 4.05
C GLY A 377 -12.76 -7.34 4.31
N PHE A 378 -12.19 -7.50 5.49
CA PHE A 378 -11.76 -8.80 5.99
C PHE A 378 -12.09 -8.93 7.48
N SER A 379 -12.24 -10.17 7.93
CA SER A 379 -12.19 -10.49 9.36
C SER A 379 -10.80 -11.00 9.68
N LYS A 380 -10.28 -10.60 10.84
CA LYS A 380 -9.05 -11.13 11.41
C LYS A 380 -9.24 -12.50 12.05
#